data_AF-A0A7C2Q3D2-F1
#
_entry.id   AF-A0A7C2Q3D2-F1
#
_cell.length_a   1.000
_cell.length_b   1.000
_cell.length_c   1.000
_cell.angle_alpha   90.00
_cell.angle_beta   90.00
_cell.angle_gamma   90.00
#
_symmetry.space_group_name_H-M   'P 1'
#
loop_
_entity.id
_entity.type
_entity.pdbx_description
1 polymer ?
#
loop_
_entity_poly.entity_id
_entity_poly.type
_entity_poly.pdbx_seq_one_letter_code
_entity_poly.pdbx_strand_id
1 'polypeptide(L)'
;MKFSFDFPEPSVEFEGYQFGFLIFTHENVYGLDRERMVVDGRGEALELRCDRLVWAGGQEKAPGQLRARLEKRGAFIEWETTVHMDRPLKAVTTIIRGVPRGRISSALQSFFDPREDEVLLGYPFSGGNLFGPGSARGMETPLAIVQAGERDFFFISSLDDRVRTKRYYFQPGERGYRLEAVCELEGWTRPTTVTLPRWRIGRAPTVETIARGHYEHLERVYRLRPWETREDVPEWLRRIALVITLHGMHYTGYIFNDYARMGEILRWVAERIPADRVLVFLSAWDGRYYWE
;
A
#
# COMPACT_ATOMS: atom_id res chain seq x y z
N MET A 1 10.08 -11.73 4.19
CA MET A 1 11.08 -11.59 5.28
C MET A 1 11.82 -12.93 5.38
N LYS A 2 13.15 -12.99 5.49
CA LYS A 2 13.88 -14.28 5.60
C LYS A 2 14.11 -14.62 7.07
N PHE A 3 13.48 -15.67 7.56
CA PHE A 3 13.65 -16.18 8.93
C PHE A 3 14.78 -17.21 8.99
N SER A 4 15.38 -17.40 10.16
CA SER A 4 16.41 -18.43 10.40
C SER A 4 15.86 -19.87 10.34
N PHE A 5 14.55 -20.04 10.40
CA PHE A 5 13.83 -21.32 10.31
C PHE A 5 12.64 -21.16 9.38
N ASP A 6 12.22 -22.25 8.73
CA ASP A 6 10.93 -22.29 8.05
C ASP A 6 9.82 -22.06 9.07
N PHE A 7 9.07 -20.98 8.86
CA PHE A 7 8.00 -20.60 9.77
C PHE A 7 6.74 -21.37 9.40
N PRO A 8 6.04 -22.02 10.36
CA PRO A 8 4.78 -22.68 10.04
C PRO A 8 3.74 -21.63 9.66
N GLU A 9 3.19 -21.78 8.45
CA GLU A 9 2.15 -20.91 7.91
C GLU A 9 0.86 -21.70 7.67
N PRO A 10 0.27 -22.32 8.71
CA PRO A 10 -0.97 -23.06 8.54
C PRO A 10 -2.03 -22.10 7.98
N SER A 11 -2.69 -22.56 6.93
CA SER A 11 -3.57 -21.73 6.13
C SER A 11 -4.95 -22.38 6.02
N VAL A 12 -5.98 -21.55 5.84
CA VAL A 12 -7.35 -21.97 5.55
C VAL A 12 -7.66 -21.69 4.09
N GLU A 13 -8.37 -22.60 3.44
CA GLU A 13 -8.84 -22.40 2.06
C GLU A 13 -10.19 -21.68 2.05
N PHE A 14 -10.33 -20.67 1.20
CA PHE A 14 -11.58 -19.96 0.97
C PHE A 14 -11.63 -19.43 -0.46
N GLU A 15 -12.67 -19.80 -1.22
CA GLU A 15 -12.90 -19.32 -2.59
C GLU A 15 -11.68 -19.46 -3.53
N GLY A 16 -10.95 -20.58 -3.42
CA GLY A 16 -9.78 -20.88 -4.25
C GLY A 16 -8.47 -20.20 -3.82
N TYR A 17 -8.47 -19.47 -2.71
CA TYR A 17 -7.28 -18.88 -2.10
C TYR A 17 -6.96 -19.54 -0.76
N GLN A 18 -5.70 -19.47 -0.34
CA GLN A 18 -5.30 -19.91 1.00
C GLN A 18 -4.83 -18.72 1.82
N PHE A 19 -5.35 -18.62 3.05
CA PHE A 19 -5.07 -17.52 3.98
C PHE A 19 -4.35 -18.03 5.22
N GLY A 20 -3.14 -17.53 5.45
CA GLY A 20 -2.36 -17.70 6.68
C GLY A 20 -2.11 -16.36 7.35
N PHE A 21 -1.61 -16.39 8.59
CA PHE A 21 -1.36 -15.16 9.34
C PHE A 21 -0.05 -15.24 10.12
N LEU A 22 0.67 -14.12 10.17
CA LEU A 22 1.82 -13.90 11.04
C LEU A 22 1.59 -12.66 11.89
N ILE A 23 1.97 -12.73 13.15
CA ILE A 23 1.87 -11.66 14.14
C ILE A 23 3.27 -11.26 14.55
N PHE A 24 3.55 -9.96 14.54
CA PHE A 24 4.86 -9.42 14.87
C PHE A 24 4.72 -8.58 16.13
N THR A 25 5.55 -8.88 17.13
CA THR A 25 5.80 -7.99 18.26
C THR A 25 7.13 -7.24 18.02
N HIS A 26 7.58 -6.49 19.03
CA HIS A 26 8.92 -5.91 19.01
C HIS A 26 10.02 -6.94 19.28
N GLU A 27 9.66 -8.13 19.78
CA GLU A 27 10.62 -9.16 20.20
C GLU A 27 10.70 -10.31 19.20
N ASN A 28 9.56 -10.77 18.68
CA ASN A 28 9.46 -12.01 17.91
C ASN A 28 8.36 -11.94 16.85
N VAL A 29 8.38 -12.98 16.00
CA VAL A 29 7.31 -13.30 15.07
C VAL A 29 6.58 -14.54 15.57
N TYR A 30 5.28 -14.58 15.35
CA TYR A 30 4.40 -15.63 15.80
C TYR A 30 3.50 -16.08 14.66
N GLY A 31 3.30 -17.38 14.54
CA GLY A 31 2.39 -18.04 13.62
C GLY A 31 1.22 -18.63 14.41
N LEU A 32 0.20 -19.06 13.69
CA LEU A 32 -0.93 -19.76 14.32
C LEU A 32 -0.51 -21.17 14.73
N ASP A 33 -0.95 -21.61 15.90
CA ASP A 33 -0.83 -23.02 16.26
C ASP A 33 -1.94 -23.84 15.58
N ARG A 34 -1.54 -24.72 14.65
CA ARG A 34 -2.47 -25.56 13.89
C ARG A 34 -3.39 -26.40 14.76
N GLU A 35 -2.92 -26.88 15.92
CA GLU A 35 -3.73 -27.70 16.84
C GLU A 35 -4.85 -26.90 17.53
N ARG A 36 -4.74 -25.57 17.49
CA ARG A 36 -5.64 -24.63 18.16
C ARG A 36 -6.39 -23.74 17.19
N MET A 37 -6.28 -24.03 15.88
CA MET A 37 -7.10 -23.40 14.86
C MET A 37 -8.49 -24.05 14.82
N VAL A 38 -9.52 -23.22 14.85
CA VAL A 38 -10.91 -23.59 14.66
C VAL A 38 -11.45 -22.80 13.49
N VAL A 39 -12.04 -23.51 12.53
CA VAL A 39 -12.64 -22.92 11.33
C VAL A 39 -14.13 -23.24 11.34
N ASP A 40 -14.97 -22.21 11.26
CA ASP A 40 -16.41 -22.35 11.05
C ASP A 40 -16.79 -21.68 9.72
N GLY A 41 -17.35 -22.46 8.80
CA GLY A 41 -17.75 -21.99 7.46
C GLY A 41 -19.27 -22.01 7.32
N ARG A 42 -19.87 -20.91 6.89
CA ARG A 42 -21.31 -20.82 6.61
C ARG A 42 -21.54 -20.04 5.32
N GLY A 43 -21.89 -20.76 4.25
CA GLY A 43 -22.22 -20.16 2.96
C GLY A 43 -21.09 -19.28 2.43
N GLU A 44 -21.36 -17.99 2.26
CA GLU A 44 -20.44 -16.98 1.75
C GLU A 44 -19.47 -16.41 2.80
N ALA A 45 -19.37 -17.01 3.99
CA ALA A 45 -18.47 -16.55 5.05
C ALA A 45 -17.70 -17.69 5.71
N LEU A 46 -16.47 -17.39 6.13
CA LEU A 46 -15.60 -18.28 6.91
C LEU A 46 -15.02 -17.51 8.08
N GLU A 47 -15.12 -18.09 9.27
CA GLU A 47 -14.52 -17.57 10.49
C GLU A 47 -13.39 -18.49 10.94
N LEU A 48 -12.16 -17.96 10.97
CA LEU A 48 -11.00 -18.59 11.56
C LEU A 48 -10.76 -18.00 12.95
N ARG A 49 -10.61 -18.89 13.94
CA ARG A 49 -10.20 -18.55 15.30
C ARG A 49 -8.96 -19.37 15.68
N CYS A 50 -8.04 -18.77 16.40
CA CYS A 50 -6.89 -19.44 16.98
C CYS A 50 -6.61 -18.84 18.36
N ASP A 51 -6.44 -19.68 19.39
CA ASP A 51 -6.26 -19.23 20.78
C ASP A 51 -4.89 -19.58 21.38
N ARG A 52 -3.95 -19.98 20.53
CA ARG A 52 -2.54 -20.19 20.87
C ARG A 52 -1.66 -19.90 19.66
N LEU A 53 -0.53 -19.26 19.89
CA LEU A 53 0.44 -18.95 18.85
C LEU A 53 1.69 -19.80 19.01
N VAL A 54 2.49 -19.89 17.95
CA VAL A 54 3.81 -20.53 17.96
C VAL A 54 4.89 -19.59 17.47
N TRP A 55 6.12 -19.77 17.96
CA TRP A 55 7.29 -19.03 17.51
C TRP A 55 8.50 -19.95 17.37
N ALA A 56 9.66 -19.39 17.01
CA ALA A 56 10.89 -20.17 16.75
C ALA A 56 10.66 -21.33 15.75
N GLY A 57 9.98 -21.06 14.63
CA GLY A 57 9.69 -22.09 13.62
C GLY A 57 8.69 -23.16 14.07
N GLY A 58 7.86 -22.88 15.07
CA GLY A 58 6.85 -23.82 15.56
C GLY A 58 7.26 -24.65 16.78
N GLN A 59 8.49 -24.46 17.27
CA GLN A 59 9.03 -25.24 18.39
C GLN A 59 8.47 -24.80 19.73
N GLU A 60 8.19 -23.50 19.87
CA GLU A 60 7.76 -22.90 21.13
C GLU A 60 6.34 -22.35 21.03
N LYS A 61 5.60 -22.43 22.14
CA LYS A 61 4.20 -21.97 22.24
C LYS A 61 4.14 -20.63 22.95
N ALA A 62 3.17 -19.80 22.57
CA ALA A 62 2.91 -18.51 23.20
C ALA A 62 1.39 -18.27 23.37
N PRO A 63 0.97 -17.60 24.46
CA PRO A 63 -0.40 -17.13 24.59
C PRO A 63 -0.68 -16.04 23.55
N GLY A 64 -1.89 -16.05 22.99
CA GLY A 64 -2.32 -15.07 22.01
C GLY A 64 -3.55 -15.56 21.27
N GLN A 65 -4.29 -14.64 20.67
CA GLN A 65 -5.52 -14.93 19.97
C GLN A 65 -5.53 -14.24 18.61
N LEU A 66 -6.04 -14.94 17.60
CA LEU A 66 -6.37 -14.36 16.31
C LEU A 66 -7.79 -14.78 15.93
N ARG A 67 -8.56 -13.81 15.46
CA ARG A 67 -9.85 -14.02 14.81
C ARG A 67 -9.82 -13.36 13.45
N ALA A 68 -10.04 -14.12 12.39
CA ALA A 68 -10.19 -13.61 11.04
C ALA A 68 -11.56 -14.00 10.50
N ARG A 69 -12.29 -13.04 9.94
CA ARG A 69 -13.57 -13.26 9.28
C ARG A 69 -13.42 -12.92 7.81
N LEU A 70 -13.58 -13.94 6.96
CA LEU A 70 -13.54 -13.84 5.51
C LEU A 70 -14.97 -13.89 4.98
N GLU A 71 -15.28 -13.04 4.01
CA GLU A 71 -16.60 -12.95 3.40
C GLU A 71 -16.48 -12.79 1.89
N LYS A 72 -17.22 -13.60 1.14
CA LYS A 72 -17.44 -13.39 -0.28
C LYS A 72 -18.44 -12.25 -0.44
N ARG A 73 -18.09 -11.29 -1.29
CA ARG A 73 -18.89 -10.09 -1.61
C ARG A 73 -18.98 -9.98 -3.12
N GLY A 74 -19.90 -10.75 -3.72
CA GLY A 74 -20.02 -10.86 -5.17
C GLY A 74 -18.75 -11.40 -5.81
N ALA A 75 -18.02 -10.55 -6.53
CA ALA A 75 -16.78 -10.91 -7.23
C ALA A 75 -15.51 -10.77 -6.38
N PHE A 76 -15.63 -10.39 -5.11
CA PHE A 76 -14.50 -10.10 -4.23
C PHE A 76 -14.57 -10.91 -2.94
N ILE A 77 -13.43 -11.06 -2.29
CA ILE A 77 -13.31 -11.56 -0.92
C ILE A 77 -12.84 -10.41 -0.06
N GLU A 78 -13.54 -10.16 1.03
CA GLU A 78 -13.10 -9.22 2.07
C GLU A 78 -12.77 -9.98 3.35
N TRP A 79 -11.80 -9.48 4.10
CA TRP A 79 -11.56 -10.00 5.43
C TRP A 79 -11.15 -8.94 6.43
N GLU A 80 -11.51 -9.21 7.68
CA GLU A 80 -11.14 -8.43 8.85
C GLU A 80 -10.44 -9.34 9.86
N THR A 81 -9.35 -8.85 10.45
CA THR A 81 -8.55 -9.61 11.40
C THR A 81 -8.43 -8.84 12.70
N THR A 82 -8.72 -9.52 13.81
CA THR A 82 -8.45 -9.04 15.16
C THR A 82 -7.42 -9.93 15.82
N VAL A 83 -6.44 -9.32 16.46
CA VAL A 83 -5.34 -10.01 17.15
C VAL A 83 -5.23 -9.51 18.58
N HIS A 84 -4.94 -10.41 19.49
CA HIS A 84 -4.60 -10.10 20.88
C HIS A 84 -3.35 -10.86 21.31
N MET A 85 -2.46 -10.20 22.05
CA MET A 85 -1.31 -10.80 22.73
C MET A 85 -1.11 -10.12 24.10
N ASP A 86 -0.30 -10.73 24.96
CA ASP A 86 0.17 -10.13 26.22
C ASP A 86 1.32 -9.12 26.01
N ARG A 87 1.80 -8.97 24.77
CA ARG A 87 2.91 -8.10 24.37
C ARG A 87 2.46 -7.08 23.32
N PRO A 88 3.12 -5.91 23.24
CA PRO A 88 2.84 -4.93 22.21
C PRO A 88 3.00 -5.48 20.79
N LEU A 89 1.95 -5.32 20.00
CA LEU A 89 1.89 -5.65 18.58
C LEU A 89 2.58 -4.56 17.76
N LYS A 90 3.39 -5.00 16.80
CA LYS A 90 4.11 -4.14 15.84
C LYS A 90 3.49 -4.21 14.46
N ALA A 91 3.14 -5.41 14.00
CA ALA A 91 2.53 -5.62 12.70
C ALA A 91 1.74 -6.93 12.68
N VAL A 92 0.81 -7.04 11.72
CA VAL A 92 0.13 -8.30 11.40
C VAL A 92 0.15 -8.47 9.90
N THR A 93 0.49 -9.68 9.46
CA THR A 93 0.56 -10.06 8.05
C THR A 93 -0.50 -11.09 7.74
N THR A 94 -1.27 -10.87 6.68
CA THR A 94 -2.01 -11.94 6.01
C THR A 94 -1.16 -12.51 4.89
N ILE A 95 -0.95 -13.82 4.88
CA ILE A 95 -0.30 -14.54 3.79
C ILE A 95 -1.40 -15.09 2.88
N ILE A 96 -1.28 -14.83 1.58
CA ILE A 96 -2.28 -15.19 0.58
C ILE A 96 -1.60 -15.99 -0.51
N ARG A 97 -2.11 -17.20 -0.75
CA ARG A 97 -1.68 -18.08 -1.87
C ARG A 97 -2.84 -18.25 -2.85
N GLY A 98 -2.51 -18.62 -4.09
CA GLY A 98 -3.47 -18.64 -5.20
C GLY A 98 -3.52 -17.32 -5.98
N VAL A 99 -2.63 -16.37 -5.68
CA VAL A 99 -2.46 -15.14 -6.45
C VAL A 99 -1.82 -15.50 -7.80
N PRO A 100 -2.40 -15.10 -8.95
CA PRO A 100 -1.85 -15.47 -10.26
C PRO A 100 -0.48 -14.83 -10.51
N ARG A 101 0.34 -15.44 -11.39
CA ARG A 101 1.54 -14.77 -11.94
C ARG A 101 1.12 -13.71 -12.96
N GLY A 102 1.99 -12.74 -13.19
CA GLY A 102 1.75 -11.67 -14.15
C GLY A 102 2.51 -10.40 -13.82
N ARG A 103 2.29 -9.37 -14.65
CA ARG A 103 2.89 -8.04 -14.44
C ARG A 103 2.24 -7.37 -13.25
N ILE A 104 3.00 -6.61 -12.47
CA ILE A 104 2.52 -5.94 -11.26
C ILE A 104 2.41 -4.44 -11.50
N SER A 105 1.33 -3.83 -11.02
CA SER A 105 1.16 -2.39 -10.90
C SER A 105 1.10 -2.02 -9.42
N SER A 106 1.89 -1.01 -9.04
CA SER A 106 1.91 -0.41 -7.71
C SER A 106 1.02 0.83 -7.71
N ALA A 107 -0.12 0.82 -7.01
CA ALA A 107 -1.01 1.98 -6.92
C ALA A 107 -1.41 2.58 -8.28
N LEU A 108 -1.77 1.75 -9.27
CA LEU A 108 -2.15 2.16 -10.63
C LEU A 108 -1.01 2.79 -11.46
N GLN A 109 0.24 2.72 -10.99
CA GLN A 109 1.40 3.04 -11.82
C GLN A 109 1.57 2.03 -12.95
N SER A 110 2.46 2.33 -13.90
CA SER A 110 2.76 1.45 -15.03
C SER A 110 3.09 0.03 -14.59
N PHE A 111 2.55 -0.95 -15.31
CA PHE A 111 2.85 -2.36 -15.08
C PHE A 111 4.32 -2.66 -15.37
N PHE A 112 4.94 -3.47 -14.52
CA PHE A 112 6.27 -4.04 -14.75
C PHE A 112 6.24 -5.55 -14.57
N ASP A 113 7.11 -6.25 -15.29
CA ASP A 113 7.29 -7.69 -15.13
C ASP A 113 8.40 -7.96 -14.11
N PRO A 114 8.09 -8.53 -12.93
CA PRO A 114 9.10 -8.85 -11.94
C PRO A 114 9.92 -10.10 -12.29
N ARG A 115 9.54 -10.87 -13.31
CA ARG A 115 10.16 -12.17 -13.62
C ARG A 115 10.21 -13.04 -12.37
N GLU A 116 11.37 -13.55 -12.00
CA GLU A 116 11.61 -14.37 -10.80
C GLU A 116 12.06 -13.54 -9.58
N ASP A 117 12.04 -12.21 -9.68
CA ASP A 117 12.41 -11.35 -8.56
C ASP A 117 11.27 -11.22 -7.56
N GLU A 118 11.64 -11.21 -6.28
CA GLU A 118 10.74 -10.83 -5.19
C GLU A 118 10.42 -9.32 -5.28
N VAL A 119 9.16 -8.95 -5.06
CA VAL A 119 8.73 -7.55 -5.11
C VAL A 119 8.21 -7.12 -3.75
N LEU A 120 8.76 -6.03 -3.23
CA LEU A 120 8.24 -5.33 -2.05
C LEU A 120 7.64 -3.99 -2.47
N LEU A 121 6.35 -3.77 -2.18
CA LEU A 121 5.68 -2.49 -2.32
C LEU A 121 5.40 -1.88 -0.93
N GLY A 122 5.54 -0.55 -0.80
CA GLY A 122 5.34 0.17 0.46
C GLY A 122 4.42 1.39 0.35
N TYR A 123 3.49 1.52 1.30
CA TYR A 123 2.56 2.64 1.50
C TYR A 123 2.63 3.14 2.95
N PRO A 124 2.32 4.42 3.26
CA PRO A 124 2.36 5.60 2.36
C PRO A 124 3.83 6.02 2.14
N PHE A 125 4.15 6.95 1.25
CA PHE A 125 5.53 7.46 1.00
C PHE A 125 6.41 6.63 0.05
N SER A 126 5.80 6.03 -0.96
CA SER A 126 6.50 5.68 -2.19
C SER A 126 7.87 4.97 -2.08
N GLY A 127 8.07 4.09 -1.09
CA GLY A 127 9.23 3.18 -1.01
C GLY A 127 10.62 3.84 -0.84
N GLY A 128 10.69 5.17 -0.74
CA GLY A 128 11.94 5.95 -0.72
C GLY A 128 12.28 6.55 0.66
N ASN A 129 13.56 6.47 1.02
CA ASN A 129 14.24 6.95 2.24
C ASN A 129 13.84 6.36 3.60
N LEU A 130 12.56 6.09 3.88
CA LEU A 130 12.15 5.44 5.14
C LEU A 130 12.55 3.95 5.21
N PHE A 131 12.76 3.32 4.06
CA PHE A 131 12.96 1.86 3.95
C PHE A 131 14.38 1.45 3.53
N GLY A 132 15.25 2.43 3.22
CA GLY A 132 16.59 2.24 2.66
C GLY A 132 16.62 2.35 1.13
N PRO A 133 17.71 2.83 0.52
CA PRO A 133 17.81 3.00 -0.93
C PRO A 133 17.51 1.69 -1.69
N GLY A 134 16.57 1.72 -2.65
CA GLY A 134 16.27 0.59 -3.54
C GLY A 134 15.54 -0.60 -2.92
N SER A 135 15.04 -0.49 -1.69
CA SER A 135 14.48 -1.62 -0.92
C SER A 135 13.01 -1.94 -1.23
N ALA A 136 12.19 -0.93 -1.54
CA ALA A 136 10.77 -1.10 -1.82
C ALA A 136 10.32 -0.15 -2.95
N ARG A 137 9.40 -0.62 -3.79
CA ARG A 137 8.70 0.23 -4.76
C ARG A 137 7.56 0.97 -4.08
N GLY A 138 7.33 2.19 -4.53
CA GLY A 138 6.38 3.06 -3.90
C GLY A 138 4.92 2.85 -4.24
N MET A 139 4.04 3.00 -3.25
CA MET A 139 2.60 3.03 -3.41
C MET A 139 2.03 4.38 -2.94
N GLU A 140 1.31 5.06 -3.83
CA GLU A 140 0.57 6.29 -3.49
C GLU A 140 -0.75 5.98 -2.76
N THR A 141 -1.29 4.77 -2.94
CA THR A 141 -2.51 4.29 -2.28
C THR A 141 -2.40 2.77 -2.05
N PRO A 142 -3.02 2.18 -1.00
CA PRO A 142 -2.87 0.75 -0.69
C PRO A 142 -3.70 -0.12 -1.65
N LEU A 143 -3.24 -0.20 -2.89
CA LEU A 143 -3.77 -0.99 -4.00
C LEU A 143 -2.61 -1.56 -4.82
N ALA A 144 -2.60 -2.87 -5.03
CA ALA A 144 -1.71 -3.53 -5.98
C ALA A 144 -2.53 -4.38 -6.95
N ILE A 145 -2.09 -4.44 -8.21
CA ILE A 145 -2.78 -5.17 -9.28
C ILE A 145 -1.78 -6.10 -9.96
N VAL A 146 -2.20 -7.34 -10.20
CA VAL A 146 -1.49 -8.32 -11.02
C VAL A 146 -2.28 -8.51 -12.32
N GLN A 147 -1.67 -8.18 -13.44
CA GLN A 147 -2.19 -8.47 -14.77
C GLN A 147 -1.75 -9.88 -15.18
N ALA A 148 -2.66 -10.84 -15.07
CA ALA A 148 -2.45 -12.25 -15.44
C ALA A 148 -2.75 -12.52 -16.92
N GLY A 149 -3.55 -11.66 -17.56
CA GLY A 149 -3.89 -11.73 -18.98
C GLY A 149 -4.45 -10.40 -19.50
N GLU A 150 -4.90 -10.35 -20.75
CA GLU A 150 -5.40 -9.10 -21.36
C GLU A 150 -6.63 -8.54 -20.63
N ARG A 151 -7.51 -9.40 -20.14
CA ARG A 151 -8.73 -9.06 -19.39
C ARG A 151 -8.84 -9.82 -18.07
N ASP A 152 -7.71 -10.14 -17.46
CA ASP A 152 -7.64 -10.84 -16.20
C ASP A 152 -6.71 -10.10 -15.24
N PHE A 153 -7.30 -9.29 -14.37
CA PHE A 153 -6.61 -8.49 -13.39
C PHE A 153 -7.00 -8.96 -12.00
N PHE A 154 -6.05 -9.54 -11.27
CA PHE A 154 -6.17 -9.74 -9.83
C PHE A 154 -5.81 -8.43 -9.12
N PHE A 155 -6.49 -8.11 -8.03
CA PHE A 155 -6.11 -6.98 -7.20
C PHE A 155 -6.16 -7.34 -5.72
N ILE A 156 -5.39 -6.58 -4.95
CA ILE A 156 -5.49 -6.50 -3.50
C ILE A 156 -5.54 -5.04 -3.08
N SER A 157 -6.46 -4.72 -2.18
CA SER A 157 -6.62 -3.38 -1.62
C SER A 157 -6.84 -3.44 -0.11
N SER A 158 -6.26 -2.50 0.62
CA SER A 158 -6.67 -2.23 2.00
C SER A 158 -7.76 -1.17 2.04
N LEU A 159 -8.86 -1.47 2.73
CA LEU A 159 -10.00 -0.59 2.95
C LEU A 159 -9.79 0.21 4.24
N ASP A 160 -8.66 0.93 4.30
CA ASP A 160 -8.28 1.75 5.44
C ASP A 160 -9.27 2.91 5.67
N ASP A 161 -9.49 3.25 6.94
CA ASP A 161 -10.25 4.43 7.38
C ASP A 161 -9.35 5.64 7.70
N ARG A 162 -8.04 5.43 7.68
CA ARG A 162 -6.99 6.39 8.01
C ARG A 162 -5.66 5.94 7.38
N VAL A 163 -4.70 6.84 7.26
CA VAL A 163 -3.38 6.49 6.73
C VAL A 163 -2.67 5.54 7.69
N ARG A 164 -2.34 4.34 7.22
CA ARG A 164 -1.61 3.30 7.97
C ARG A 164 -0.60 2.61 7.08
N THR A 165 0.60 2.40 7.60
CA THR A 165 1.69 1.79 6.84
C THR A 165 1.34 0.36 6.41
N LYS A 166 1.56 0.07 5.12
CA LYS A 166 1.34 -1.25 4.52
C LYS A 166 2.57 -1.71 3.75
N ARG A 167 2.77 -3.03 3.74
CA ARG A 167 3.70 -3.69 2.81
C ARG A 167 2.97 -4.78 2.04
N TYR A 168 3.29 -4.87 0.75
CA TYR A 168 2.82 -5.93 -0.12
C TYR A 168 4.06 -6.63 -0.64
N TYR A 169 4.31 -7.84 -0.17
CA TYR A 169 5.47 -8.60 -0.60
C TYR A 169 5.01 -9.77 -1.47
N PHE A 170 5.36 -9.71 -2.74
CA PHE A 170 5.08 -10.75 -3.73
C PHE A 170 6.33 -11.60 -3.88
N GLN A 171 6.26 -12.81 -3.39
CA GLN A 171 7.28 -13.83 -3.60
C GLN A 171 6.84 -14.70 -4.80
N PRO A 172 7.63 -14.77 -5.88
CA PRO A 172 7.29 -15.62 -7.02
C PRO A 172 7.41 -17.09 -6.64
N GLY A 173 6.43 -17.89 -7.07
CA GLY A 173 6.47 -19.34 -7.05
C GLY A 173 6.03 -19.89 -8.41
N GLU A 174 6.18 -21.21 -8.59
CA GLU A 174 5.94 -21.88 -9.89
C GLU A 174 4.55 -21.60 -10.48
N ARG A 175 3.51 -21.55 -9.64
CA ARG A 175 2.11 -21.45 -10.07
C ARG A 175 1.46 -20.08 -9.83
N GLY A 176 2.13 -19.18 -9.13
CA GLY A 176 1.51 -17.99 -8.56
C GLY A 176 2.46 -17.19 -7.68
N TYR A 177 2.03 -16.02 -7.23
CA TYR A 177 2.70 -15.33 -6.14
C TYR A 177 2.22 -15.89 -4.78
N ARG A 178 3.15 -16.01 -3.83
CA ARG A 178 2.82 -15.95 -2.40
C ARG A 178 2.85 -14.48 -2.01
N LEU A 179 1.71 -13.94 -1.61
CA LEU A 179 1.54 -12.53 -1.27
C LEU A 179 1.47 -12.37 0.24
N GLU A 180 2.32 -11.52 0.82
CA GLU A 180 2.17 -11.03 2.19
C GLU A 180 1.56 -9.63 2.18
N ALA A 181 0.36 -9.50 2.75
CA ALA A 181 -0.32 -8.24 3.00
C ALA A 181 -0.09 -7.82 4.47
N VAL A 182 0.88 -6.92 4.68
CA VAL A 182 1.34 -6.49 6.00
C VAL A 182 0.65 -5.19 6.38
N CYS A 183 0.10 -5.13 7.59
CA CYS A 183 -0.30 -3.88 8.24
C CYS A 183 0.64 -3.62 9.42
N GLU A 184 1.41 -2.53 9.34
CA GLU A 184 2.20 -2.06 10.47
C GLU A 184 1.37 -1.13 11.35
N LEU A 185 1.54 -1.24 12.67
CA LEU A 185 0.80 -0.47 13.65
C LEU A 185 1.55 0.82 14.00
N GLU A 186 0.82 1.81 14.52
CA GLU A 186 1.39 3.08 14.93
C GLU A 186 2.40 2.88 16.08
N GLY A 187 3.68 3.14 15.81
CA GLY A 187 4.78 2.82 16.75
C GLY A 187 4.70 3.52 18.11
N TRP A 188 3.89 4.57 18.24
CA TRP A 188 3.67 5.30 19.49
C TRP A 188 2.52 4.74 20.37
N THR A 189 1.66 3.87 19.84
CA THR A 189 0.47 3.37 20.58
C THR A 189 0.71 2.05 21.32
N ARG A 190 1.67 1.23 20.85
CA ARG A 190 2.06 -0.07 21.43
C ARG A 190 0.87 -0.95 21.91
N PRO A 191 -0.13 -1.22 21.05
CA PRO A 191 -1.35 -1.90 21.47
C PRO A 191 -1.10 -3.39 21.67
N THR A 192 -1.79 -4.00 22.63
CA THR A 192 -1.81 -5.47 22.85
C THR A 192 -2.98 -6.15 22.15
N THR A 193 -3.99 -5.38 21.74
CA THR A 193 -5.14 -5.82 20.94
C THR A 193 -5.35 -4.87 19.79
N VAL A 194 -5.53 -5.40 18.58
CA VAL A 194 -5.80 -4.57 17.39
C VAL A 194 -6.81 -5.26 16.47
N THR A 195 -7.71 -4.45 15.91
CA THR A 195 -8.51 -4.82 14.74
C THR A 195 -7.94 -4.08 13.53
N LEU A 196 -7.53 -4.85 12.53
CA LEU A 196 -6.91 -4.33 11.32
C LEU A 196 -7.95 -3.73 10.37
N PRO A 197 -7.55 -2.82 9.46
CA PRO A 197 -8.40 -2.45 8.34
C PRO A 197 -8.81 -3.69 7.55
N ARG A 198 -10.00 -3.64 6.95
CA ARG A 198 -10.43 -4.70 6.04
C ARG A 198 -9.51 -4.74 4.84
N TRP A 199 -9.23 -5.95 4.39
CA TRP A 199 -8.58 -6.19 3.13
C TRP A 199 -9.59 -6.70 2.12
N ARG A 200 -9.33 -6.46 0.84
CA ARG A 200 -10.15 -6.91 -0.29
C ARG A 200 -9.25 -7.51 -1.36
N ILE A 201 -9.59 -8.69 -1.84
CA ILE A 201 -9.02 -9.25 -3.07
C ILE A 201 -10.12 -9.63 -4.06
N GLY A 202 -9.76 -9.71 -5.33
CA GLY A 202 -10.61 -10.35 -6.33
C GLY A 202 -10.09 -10.14 -7.73
N ARG A 203 -10.97 -10.34 -8.70
CA ARG A 203 -10.64 -10.25 -10.13
C ARG A 203 -11.57 -9.28 -10.84
N ALA A 204 -11.04 -8.61 -11.87
CA ALA A 204 -11.82 -7.73 -12.74
C ALA A 204 -11.30 -7.82 -14.19
N PRO A 205 -12.15 -7.51 -15.18
CA PRO A 205 -11.75 -7.51 -16.58
C PRO A 205 -10.93 -6.28 -16.98
N THR A 206 -10.96 -5.22 -16.17
CA THR A 206 -10.30 -3.94 -16.47
C THR A 206 -9.74 -3.28 -15.22
N VAL A 207 -8.65 -2.52 -15.39
CA VAL A 207 -8.01 -1.74 -14.32
C VAL A 207 -8.94 -0.62 -13.82
N GLU A 208 -9.74 -0.04 -14.71
CA GLU A 208 -10.69 1.03 -14.42
C GLU A 208 -11.75 0.59 -13.42
N THR A 209 -12.23 -0.65 -13.53
CA THR A 209 -13.21 -1.22 -12.58
C THR A 209 -12.60 -1.35 -11.18
N ILE A 210 -11.34 -1.78 -11.10
CA ILE A 210 -10.60 -1.90 -9.84
C ILE A 210 -10.35 -0.51 -9.23
N ALA A 211 -9.83 0.41 -10.04
CA ALA A 211 -9.52 1.77 -9.64
C ALA A 211 -10.77 2.47 -9.10
N ARG A 212 -11.89 2.40 -9.82
CA ARG A 212 -13.15 3.00 -9.39
C ARG A 212 -13.62 2.45 -8.05
N GLY A 213 -13.66 1.13 -7.87
CA GLY A 213 -14.08 0.54 -6.59
C GLY A 213 -13.16 0.88 -5.41
N HIS A 214 -11.86 1.11 -5.66
CA HIS A 214 -10.91 1.57 -4.65
C HIS A 214 -11.10 3.06 -4.31
N TYR A 215 -11.22 3.93 -5.33
CA TYR A 215 -11.41 5.36 -5.12
C TYR A 215 -12.78 5.71 -4.54
N GLU A 216 -13.85 4.98 -4.89
CA GLU A 216 -15.17 5.12 -4.23
C GLU A 216 -15.07 4.91 -2.71
N HIS A 217 -14.21 3.98 -2.25
CA HIS A 217 -13.94 3.79 -0.82
C HIS A 217 -13.18 4.97 -0.23
N LEU A 218 -12.12 5.45 -0.91
CA LEU A 218 -11.31 6.58 -0.43
C LEU A 218 -12.13 7.87 -0.36
N GLU A 219 -12.92 8.17 -1.38
CA GLU A 219 -13.82 9.33 -1.42
C GLU A 219 -14.77 9.34 -0.23
N ARG A 220 -15.40 8.20 0.05
CA ARG A 220 -16.31 8.05 1.18
C ARG A 220 -15.61 8.21 2.54
N VAL A 221 -14.46 7.57 2.73
CA VAL A 221 -13.74 7.55 4.02
C VAL A 221 -13.09 8.89 4.31
N TYR A 222 -12.34 9.43 3.35
CA TYR A 222 -11.58 10.66 3.50
C TYR A 222 -12.39 11.91 3.14
N ARG A 223 -13.66 11.74 2.75
CA ARG A 223 -14.57 12.82 2.34
C ARG A 223 -13.97 13.65 1.21
N LEU A 224 -13.28 12.98 0.29
CA LEU A 224 -12.67 13.64 -0.86
C LEU A 224 -13.77 14.08 -1.81
N ARG A 225 -13.60 15.29 -2.36
CA ARG A 225 -14.46 15.82 -3.41
C ARG A 225 -13.70 15.78 -4.74
N PRO A 226 -14.35 15.39 -5.85
CA PRO A 226 -13.78 15.54 -7.18
C PRO A 226 -13.30 16.97 -7.42
N TRP A 227 -12.19 17.13 -8.15
CA TRP A 227 -11.55 18.41 -8.43
C TRP A 227 -12.55 19.46 -8.91
N GLU A 228 -13.45 19.08 -9.80
CA GLU A 228 -14.48 19.89 -10.45
C GLU A 228 -15.45 20.51 -9.44
N THR A 229 -15.64 19.88 -8.27
CA THR A 229 -16.63 20.25 -7.25
C THR A 229 -16.02 20.80 -5.96
N ARG A 230 -14.68 20.89 -5.89
CA ARG A 230 -13.95 21.40 -4.73
C ARG A 230 -14.16 22.91 -4.52
N GLU A 231 -14.91 23.29 -3.51
CA GLU A 231 -15.16 24.71 -3.18
C GLU A 231 -13.93 25.43 -2.62
N ASP A 232 -12.95 24.68 -2.11
CA ASP A 232 -11.70 25.21 -1.57
C ASP A 232 -10.66 25.56 -2.65
N VAL A 233 -10.94 25.25 -3.91
CA VAL A 233 -10.08 25.55 -5.05
C VAL A 233 -10.56 26.85 -5.71
N PRO A 234 -9.78 27.95 -5.65
CA PRO A 234 -10.16 29.21 -6.26
C PRO A 234 -10.22 29.12 -7.78
N GLU A 235 -11.07 29.94 -8.41
CA GLU A 235 -11.31 29.90 -9.86
C GLU A 235 -10.01 30.04 -10.67
N TRP A 236 -9.09 30.92 -10.25
CA TRP A 236 -7.85 31.15 -11.00
C TRP A 236 -6.99 29.88 -11.09
N LEU A 237 -6.99 29.05 -10.04
CA LEU A 237 -6.21 27.82 -9.99
C LEU A 237 -6.77 26.77 -10.96
N ARG A 238 -8.09 26.81 -11.22
CA ARG A 238 -8.76 25.93 -12.19
C ARG A 238 -8.40 26.24 -13.64
N ARG A 239 -7.92 27.46 -13.90
CA ARG A 239 -7.52 27.91 -15.24
C ARG A 239 -6.07 27.63 -15.58
N ILE A 240 -5.26 27.26 -14.58
CA ILE A 240 -3.84 26.98 -14.76
C ILE A 240 -3.66 25.88 -15.82
N ALA A 241 -2.85 26.18 -16.81
CA ALA A 241 -2.52 25.29 -17.94
C ALA A 241 -1.04 24.91 -17.95
N LEU A 242 -0.20 25.69 -17.27
CA LEU A 242 1.24 25.46 -17.19
C LEU A 242 1.74 25.77 -15.78
N VAL A 243 2.53 24.85 -15.22
CA VAL A 243 3.35 25.10 -14.04
C VAL A 243 4.81 25.17 -14.49
N ILE A 244 5.49 26.27 -14.20
CA ILE A 244 6.91 26.45 -14.49
C ILE A 244 7.70 26.61 -13.19
N THR A 245 8.78 25.84 -13.10
CA THR A 245 9.77 26.00 -12.04
C THR A 245 10.97 26.76 -12.58
N LEU A 246 11.27 27.93 -12.01
CA LEU A 246 12.47 28.70 -12.33
C LEU A 246 13.46 28.56 -11.18
N HIS A 247 14.55 27.85 -11.44
CA HIS A 247 15.62 27.65 -10.46
C HIS A 247 16.52 28.88 -10.39
N GLY A 248 16.65 29.47 -9.20
CA GLY A 248 17.59 30.55 -8.91
C GLY A 248 19.00 30.00 -8.75
N MET A 249 19.38 29.65 -7.52
CA MET A 249 20.72 29.18 -7.18
C MET A 249 20.78 27.70 -6.85
N HIS A 250 21.79 27.01 -7.38
CA HIS A 250 22.14 25.64 -7.05
C HIS A 250 22.75 25.53 -5.63
N TYR A 251 22.77 24.32 -5.05
CA TYR A 251 23.40 24.10 -3.74
C TYR A 251 24.90 24.49 -3.71
N THR A 252 25.58 24.46 -4.86
CA THR A 252 26.99 24.87 -4.99
C THR A 252 27.20 26.40 -4.97
N GLY A 253 26.13 27.19 -5.05
CA GLY A 253 26.19 28.63 -5.24
C GLY A 253 26.18 29.08 -6.71
N TYR A 254 26.09 28.14 -7.66
CA TYR A 254 25.94 28.48 -9.09
C TYR A 254 24.55 29.06 -9.36
N ILE A 255 24.48 30.23 -10.00
CA ILE A 255 23.22 30.89 -10.36
C ILE A 255 22.78 30.40 -11.74
N PHE A 256 21.67 29.67 -11.82
CA PHE A 256 21.05 29.28 -13.09
C PHE A 256 20.28 30.44 -13.72
N ASN A 257 19.46 31.13 -12.90
CA ASN A 257 18.71 32.30 -13.32
C ASN A 257 18.81 33.35 -12.22
N ASP A 258 19.29 34.55 -12.58
CA ASP A 258 19.05 35.72 -11.76
C ASP A 258 17.63 36.27 -11.99
N TYR A 259 17.23 37.27 -11.21
CA TYR A 259 15.90 37.86 -11.34
C TYR A 259 15.63 38.48 -12.72
N ALA A 260 16.66 39.04 -13.37
CA ALA A 260 16.51 39.64 -14.70
C ALA A 260 16.19 38.55 -15.73
N ARG A 261 16.92 37.43 -15.70
CA ARG A 261 16.74 36.29 -16.57
C ARG A 261 15.39 35.61 -16.33
N MET A 262 14.97 35.45 -15.08
CA MET A 262 13.62 34.97 -14.77
C MET A 262 12.55 35.88 -15.38
N GLY A 263 12.71 37.20 -15.28
CA GLY A 263 11.80 38.17 -15.88
C GLY A 263 11.72 38.06 -17.41
N GLU A 264 12.84 37.83 -18.09
CA GLU A 264 12.86 37.57 -19.54
C GLU A 264 12.11 36.29 -19.92
N ILE A 265 12.34 35.20 -19.18
CA ILE A 265 11.66 33.92 -19.39
C ILE A 265 10.16 34.10 -19.21
N LEU A 266 9.72 34.77 -18.14
CA LEU A 266 8.30 35.00 -17.88
C LEU A 266 7.64 35.87 -18.95
N ARG A 267 8.31 36.90 -19.45
CA ARG A 267 7.81 37.70 -20.59
C ARG A 267 7.65 36.85 -21.84
N TRP A 268 8.65 36.04 -22.16
CA TRP A 268 8.62 35.14 -23.31
C TRP A 268 7.51 34.07 -23.20
N VAL A 269 7.25 33.55 -21.99
CA VAL A 269 6.15 32.62 -21.73
C VAL A 269 4.80 33.33 -21.90
N ALA A 270 4.65 34.55 -21.39
CA ALA A 270 3.41 35.32 -21.44
C ALA A 270 2.99 35.69 -22.89
N GLU A 271 3.93 35.75 -23.84
CA GLU A 271 3.62 35.90 -25.27
C GLU A 271 2.94 34.66 -25.89
N ARG A 272 3.07 33.49 -25.25
CA ARG A 272 2.62 32.19 -25.79
C ARG A 272 1.44 31.60 -25.04
N ILE A 273 1.37 31.87 -23.74
CA ILE A 273 0.30 31.41 -22.85
C ILE A 273 -0.17 32.62 -22.05
N PRO A 274 -1.50 32.87 -21.96
CA PRO A 274 -2.04 33.91 -21.09
C PRO A 274 -1.46 33.80 -19.67
N ALA A 275 -0.89 34.90 -19.18
CA ALA A 275 -0.13 34.90 -17.93
C ALA A 275 -0.95 34.43 -16.71
N ASP A 276 -2.27 34.67 -16.73
CA ASP A 276 -3.22 34.23 -15.70
C ASP A 276 -3.46 32.70 -15.68
N ARG A 277 -2.88 31.96 -16.62
CA ARG A 277 -2.91 30.50 -16.71
C ARG A 277 -1.56 29.85 -16.41
N VAL A 278 -0.57 30.62 -15.97
CA VAL A 278 0.78 30.15 -15.66
C VAL A 278 1.04 30.28 -14.16
N LEU A 279 1.28 29.15 -13.49
CA LEU A 279 1.72 29.11 -12.09
C LEU A 279 3.24 29.03 -12.06
N VAL A 280 3.89 29.99 -11.40
CA VAL A 280 5.35 30.07 -11.30
C VAL A 280 5.80 29.64 -9.92
N PHE A 281 6.65 28.61 -9.86
CA PHE A 281 7.37 28.23 -8.66
C PHE A 281 8.83 28.67 -8.78
N LEU A 282 9.24 29.63 -7.94
CA LEU A 282 10.63 30.07 -7.88
C LEU A 282 11.36 29.23 -6.84
N SER A 283 12.24 28.33 -7.27
CA SER A 283 13.05 27.52 -6.36
C SER A 283 14.39 28.21 -6.11
N ALA A 284 14.83 28.26 -4.85
CA ALA A 284 16.11 28.88 -4.48
C ALA A 284 16.31 30.30 -5.02
N TRP A 285 15.26 31.10 -4.91
CA TRP A 285 15.28 32.53 -5.23
C TRP A 285 15.99 33.33 -4.13
N ASP A 286 15.97 32.84 -2.89
CA ASP A 286 16.48 33.46 -1.68
C ASP A 286 17.83 32.90 -1.19
N GLY A 287 18.35 31.85 -1.82
CA GLY A 287 19.54 31.18 -1.33
C GLY A 287 19.78 29.82 -1.95
N ARG A 288 20.64 29.01 -1.32
CA ARG A 288 21.01 27.68 -1.83
C ARG A 288 19.85 26.71 -1.62
N TYR A 289 19.32 26.14 -2.70
CA TYR A 289 18.38 25.02 -2.63
C TYR A 289 19.07 23.80 -2.00
N TYR A 290 18.39 23.04 -1.14
CA TYR A 290 18.91 21.85 -0.45
C TYR A 290 20.14 22.08 0.45
N TRP A 291 20.32 23.31 0.97
CA TRP A 291 21.35 23.61 1.97
C TRP A 291 20.72 23.64 3.38
N GLU A 292 20.34 22.46 3.88
CA GLU A 292 20.15 22.13 5.30
C GLU A 292 20.60 20.68 5.53
#